data_AF-A2TXY4-F1
#
_entry.id   AF-A2TXY4-F1
#
_cell.length_a   1.000
_cell.length_b   1.000
_cell.length_c   1.000
_cell.angle_alpha   90.00
_cell.angle_beta   90.00
_cell.angle_gamma   90.00
#
_symmetry.space_group_name_H-M   'P 1'
#
loop_
_entity.id
_entity.type
_entity.pdbx_description
1 polymer ?
#
loop_
_entity_poly.entity_id
_entity_poly.type
_entity_poly.pdbx_seq_one_letter_code
_entity_poly.pdbx_strand_id
1 'polypeptide(L)' 'MALSSEKNIKKALEYYTFKSRELKAFINDNNNLTVEQIIESGKELEILEYKITALEVVEEN' A
#
# COMPACT_ATOMS: atom_id res chain seq x y z
N MET A 1 19.28 14.99 -13.54
CA MET A 1 17.80 14.93 -13.41
C MET A 1 17.28 13.56 -12.97
N ALA A 2 18.04 12.45 -13.13
CA ALA A 2 17.64 11.10 -12.72
C ALA A 2 17.54 10.85 -11.20
N LEU A 3 18.41 11.46 -10.38
CA LEU A 3 18.41 11.30 -8.90
C LEU A 3 17.10 11.69 -8.20
N SER A 4 16.27 12.53 -8.82
CA SER A 4 14.97 12.92 -8.26
C SER A 4 13.92 11.81 -8.39
N SER A 5 13.95 11.04 -9.48
CA SER A 5 12.90 10.06 -9.79
C SER A 5 13.04 8.80 -8.94
N GLU A 6 14.26 8.27 -8.79
CA GLU A 6 14.53 7.12 -7.91
C GLU A 6 14.19 7.42 -6.45
N LYS A 7 14.57 8.61 -5.95
CA LYS A 7 14.22 9.06 -4.59
C LYS A 7 12.70 9.16 -4.40
N ASN A 8 11.98 9.58 -5.44
CA ASN A 8 10.53 9.67 -5.41
C ASN A 8 9.86 8.28 -5.45
N ILE A 9 10.41 7.32 -6.20
CA ILE A 9 9.94 5.93 -6.24
C ILE A 9 10.11 5.28 -4.86
N LYS A 10 11.29 5.39 -4.25
CA LYS A 10 11.54 4.83 -2.90
C LYS A 10 10.61 5.41 -1.84
N LYS A 11 10.43 6.74 -1.87
CA LYS A 11 9.50 7.41 -0.94
C LYS A 11 8.05 6.98 -1.17
N ALA A 12 7.65 6.74 -2.42
CA ALA A 12 6.32 6.26 -2.75
C ALA A 12 6.12 4.81 -2.28
N LEU A 13 7.10 3.94 -2.49
CA LEU A 13 7.10 2.56 -1.97
C LEU A 13 6.96 2.56 -0.44
N GLU A 14 7.82 3.29 0.27
CA GLU A 14 7.75 3.43 1.73
C GLU A 14 6.35 3.88 2.20
N TYR A 15 5.78 4.89 1.53
CA TYR A 15 4.46 5.41 1.86
C TYR A 15 3.36 4.38 1.66
N TYR A 16 3.29 3.72 0.49
CA TYR A 16 2.23 2.76 0.20
C TYR A 16 2.36 1.47 1.03
N THR A 17 3.60 0.99 1.26
CA THR A 17 3.85 -0.12 2.17
C THR A 17 3.44 0.21 3.60
N PHE A 18 3.73 1.43 4.07
CA PHE A 18 3.27 1.89 5.38
C PHE A 18 1.74 1.90 5.47
N LYS A 19 1.05 2.43 4.45
CA LYS A 19 -0.42 2.44 4.40
C LYS A 19 -1.03 1.04 4.36
N SER A 20 -0.47 0.14 3.57
CA SER A 20 -0.89 -1.28 3.54
C SER A 20 -0.72 -1.92 4.93
N ARG A 21 0.36 -1.61 5.65
CA ARG A 21 0.58 -2.10 7.02
C ARG A 21 -0.42 -1.52 8.01
N GLU A 22 -0.69 -0.21 7.99
CA GLU A 22 -1.68 0.42 8.86
C GLU A 22 -3.06 -0.20 8.65
N LEU A 23 -3.47 -0.41 7.40
CA LEU A 23 -4.76 -0.99 7.07
C LEU A 23 -4.86 -2.46 7.50
N LYS A 24 -3.80 -3.25 7.29
CA LYS A 24 -3.72 -4.63 7.81
C LYS A 24 -3.79 -4.67 9.33
N ALA A 25 -3.11 -3.75 10.03
CA ALA A 25 -3.20 -3.65 11.48
C ALA A 25 -4.62 -3.28 11.93
N PHE A 26 -5.24 -2.29 11.30
CA PHE A 26 -6.64 -1.95 11.55
C PHE A 26 -7.56 -3.17 11.38
N ILE A 27 -7.44 -3.94 10.30
CA ILE A 27 -8.27 -5.14 10.11
C ILE A 27 -8.01 -6.18 11.22
N ASN A 28 -6.75 -6.47 11.51
CA ASN A 28 -6.36 -7.54 12.44
C ASN A 28 -6.62 -7.19 13.91
N ASP A 29 -6.54 -5.92 14.28
CA ASP A 29 -6.72 -5.46 15.65
C ASP A 29 -8.21 -5.22 16.00
N ASN A 30 -9.11 -5.26 15.00
CA ASN A 30 -10.54 -5.03 15.20
C ASN A 30 -11.35 -6.34 15.12
N ASN A 31 -11.95 -6.73 16.25
CA ASN A 31 -12.82 -7.91 16.36
C ASN A 31 -14.30 -7.64 16.08
N ASN A 32 -14.64 -6.40 15.69
CA ASN A 32 -16.04 -5.95 15.53
C ASN A 32 -16.26 -5.15 14.24
N LEU A 33 -15.55 -5.51 13.16
CA LEU A 33 -15.77 -4.92 11.85
C LEU A 33 -17.06 -5.46 11.24
N THR A 34 -17.84 -4.58 10.61
CA THR A 34 -18.96 -5.01 9.77
C THR A 34 -18.44 -5.64 8.48
N VAL A 35 -19.30 -6.41 7.82
CA VAL A 35 -18.98 -7.01 6.51
C VAL A 35 -18.60 -5.92 5.50
N GLU A 36 -19.30 -4.78 5.50
CA GLU A 36 -19.00 -3.65 4.63
C GLU A 36 -17.60 -3.07 4.89
N GLN A 37 -17.21 -2.94 6.16
CA GLN A 37 -15.88 -2.45 6.52
C GLN A 37 -14.78 -3.42 6.07
N ILE A 38 -15.00 -4.72 6.17
CA ILE A 38 -14.07 -5.75 5.70
C ILE A 38 -13.94 -5.67 4.18
N ILE A 39 -15.06 -5.57 3.45
CA ILE A 39 -15.06 -5.47 1.98
C ILE A 39 -14.34 -4.21 1.51
N GLU A 40 -14.62 -3.07 2.13
CA GLU A 40 -13.99 -1.80 1.75
C GLU A 40 -12.49 -1.81 2.04
N SER A 41 -12.08 -2.33 3.20
CA SER A 41 -10.66 -2.49 3.53
C SER A 41 -9.94 -3.43 2.55
N GLY A 42 -10.62 -4.48 2.09
CA GLY A 42 -10.09 -5.39 1.06
C GLY A 42 -9.84 -4.71 -0.29
N LYS A 43 -10.76 -3.86 -0.74
CA LYS A 43 -10.61 -3.07 -1.97
C LYS A 43 -9.48 -2.04 -1.85
N GLU A 44 -9.37 -1.39 -0.69
CA GLU A 44 -8.29 -0.43 -0.46
C GLU A 44 -6.92 -1.14 -0.45
N LEU A 45 -6.83 -2.33 0.16
CA LEU A 45 -5.62 -3.17 0.08
C LEU A 45 -5.26 -3.54 -1.36
N GLU A 46 -6.22 -3.96 -2.19
CA GLU A 46 -5.99 -4.29 -3.59
C GLU A 46 -5.33 -3.12 -4.35
N ILE A 47 -5.84 -1.90 -4.16
CA ILE A 47 -5.29 -0.70 -4.78
C ILE A 47 -3.86 -0.41 -4.31
N LEU A 48 -3.59 -0.60 -3.01
CA LEU A 48 -2.27 -0.39 -2.44
C LEU A 48 -1.25 -1.41 -2.98
N GLU A 49 -1.60 -2.70 -2.99
CA GLU A 49 -0.72 -3.76 -3.48
C GLU A 49 -0.43 -3.63 -4.98
N TYR A 50 -1.43 -3.23 -5.78
CA TYR A 50 -1.21 -2.90 -7.20
C TYR A 50 -0.19 -1.77 -7.40
N LYS A 51 -0.32 -0.68 -6.62
CA LYS A 51 0.62 0.45 -6.68
C LYS A 51 2.03 0.07 -6.23
N ILE A 52 2.15 -0.73 -5.17
CA ILE A 52 3.43 -1.23 -4.68
C ILE A 52 4.09 -2.07 -5.78
N THR A 53 3.38 -3.05 -6.33
CA THR A 53 3.89 -3.92 -7.40
C THR A 53 4.35 -3.12 -8.61
N ALA A 54 3.56 -2.13 -9.05
CA ALA A 54 3.92 -1.28 -10.17
C ALA A 54 5.18 -0.45 -9.91
N LEU A 55 5.40 0.01 -8.68
CA LEU A 55 6.58 0.77 -8.29
C LEU A 55 7.81 -0.13 -8.12
N GLU A 56 7.67 -1.35 -7.60
CA GLU A 56 8.75 -2.35 -7.51
C GLU A 56 9.27 -2.72 -8.91
N VAL A 57 8.36 -2.97 -9.86
CA VAL A 57 8.74 -3.23 -11.27
C VAL A 57 9.54 -2.07 -11.88
N VAL A 58 9.22 -0.82 -11.51
CA VAL A 58 9.94 0.36 -12.00
C VAL A 58 11.26 0.57 -11.25
N GLU A 59 11.39 0.13 -10.00
CA GLU A 59 12.65 0.24 -9.24
C GLU A 59 13.67 -0.82 -9.66
N GLU A 60 13.20 -2.00 -10.09
CA GLU A 60 14.05 -3.11 -10.55
C GLU A 60 14.59 -2.95 -11.98
N ASN A 61 14.05 -2.03 -12.81
CA ASN A 61 14.40 -1.83 -14.23
C ASN A 61 14.97 -0.43 -14.53
#